data_AF-X1VVR2-F1
#
_entry.id   AF-X1VVR2-F1
#
_cell.length_a   1.000
_cell.length_b   1.000
_cell.length_c   1.000
_cell.angle_alpha   90.00
_cell.angle_beta   90.00
_cell.angle_gamma   90.00
#
_symmetry.space_group_name_H-M   'P 1'
#
loop_
_entity.id
_entity.type
_entity.pdbx_description
1 polymer ?
#
loop_
_entity_poly.entity_id
_entity_poly.type
_entity_poly.pdbx_seq_one_letter_code
_entity_poly.pdbx_strand_id
1 'polypeptide(L)'
;EVDELAIVLFNVAGRLFAIADLCSHDDGPLGDGELDGDKIICPRHGARFEISSGKALSLPAIVDIPAYPTRVVDNRVEVGFPIGD
;
A
#
# COMPACT_ATOMS: atom_id res chain seq x y z
N GLU A 1 1.28 -10.67 -4.70
CA GLU A 1 0.84 -11.36 -3.48
C GLU A 1 2.07 -11.87 -2.72
N VAL A 2 2.03 -11.85 -1.39
CA VAL A 2 3.01 -12.50 -0.49
C VAL A 2 2.18 -13.25 0.55
N ASP A 3 2.43 -14.55 0.74
CA ASP A 3 1.65 -15.41 1.64
C ASP A 3 0.12 -15.26 1.46
N GLU A 4 -0.33 -15.29 0.19
CA GLU A 4 -1.73 -15.09 -0.24
C GLU A 4 -2.32 -13.69 0.00
N LEU A 5 -1.55 -12.76 0.58
CA LEU A 5 -1.95 -11.37 0.77
C LEU A 5 -1.65 -10.56 -0.49
N ALA A 6 -2.68 -9.92 -1.06
CA ALA A 6 -2.54 -8.99 -2.17
C ALA A 6 -1.74 -7.74 -1.76
N ILE A 7 -0.92 -7.24 -2.70
CA ILE A 7 -0.02 -6.09 -2.50
C ILE A 7 -0.21 -5.15 -3.68
N VAL A 8 -0.27 -3.86 -3.40
CA VAL A 8 -0.25 -2.79 -4.41
C VAL A 8 1.15 -2.23 -4.54
N LEU A 9 1.65 -2.15 -5.76
CA LEU A 9 2.91 -1.48 -6.09
C LEU A 9 2.61 -0.10 -6.68
N PHE A 10 3.21 0.94 -6.11
CA PHE A 10 3.13 2.31 -6.61
C PHE A 10 4.47 2.70 -7.25
N ASN A 11 4.41 3.44 -8.35
CA ASN A 11 5.56 4.10 -8.95
C ASN A 11 5.30 5.60 -8.98
N VAL A 12 5.96 6.33 -8.08
CA VAL A 12 5.87 7.79 -7.99
C VAL A 12 7.19 8.40 -8.42
N ALA A 13 7.22 8.94 -9.64
CA ALA A 13 8.41 9.55 -10.22
C ALA A 13 9.68 8.65 -10.19
N GLY A 14 9.50 7.35 -10.42
CA GLY A 14 10.58 6.36 -10.41
C GLY A 14 10.91 5.79 -9.03
N ARG A 15 10.31 6.30 -7.96
CA ARG A 15 10.40 5.70 -6.63
C ARG A 15 9.28 4.69 -6.45
N LEU A 16 9.65 3.48 -6.03
CA LEU A 16 8.71 2.41 -5.78
C LEU A 16 8.28 2.38 -4.31
N PHE A 17 7.03 2.00 -4.08
CA PHE A 17 6.44 1.76 -2.78
C PHE A 17 5.50 0.57 -2.86
N ALA A 18 5.33 -0.17 -1.78
CA ALA A 18 4.39 -1.27 -1.71
C ALA A 18 3.69 -1.34 -0.36
N ILE A 19 2.38 -1.57 -0.36
CA ILE A 19 1.55 -1.77 0.83
C ILE A 19 0.54 -2.91 0.58
N ALA A 20 -0.08 -3.41 1.64
CA ALA A 20 -1.15 -4.39 1.51
C ALA A 20 -2.32 -3.82 0.71
N ASP A 21 -2.94 -4.63 -0.13
CA ASP A 21 -4.06 -4.19 -0.98
C ASP A 21 -5.39 -4.15 -0.23
N LEU A 22 -5.45 -4.71 0.98
CA LEU A 22 -6.67 -4.72 1.79
C LEU A 22 -6.73 -3.50 2.69
N CYS A 23 -7.75 -2.66 2.46
CA CYS A 23 -8.09 -1.56 3.34
C CYS A 23 -8.48 -2.10 4.73
N SER A 24 -7.74 -1.71 5.77
CA SER A 24 -7.96 -2.16 7.16
C SER A 24 -9.33 -1.81 7.76
N HIS A 25 -10.14 -1.00 7.07
CA HIS A 25 -11.50 -0.69 7.48
C HIS A 25 -12.51 -1.80 7.14
N ASP A 26 -12.48 -2.34 5.92
CA ASP A 26 -13.50 -3.28 5.43
C ASP A 26 -13.03 -4.13 4.23
N ASP A 27 -11.72 -4.36 4.13
CA ASP A 27 -11.08 -5.21 3.12
C ASP A 27 -11.30 -4.75 1.67
N GLY A 28 -11.55 -3.46 1.45
CA GLY A 28 -11.62 -2.88 0.12
C GLY A 28 -10.28 -2.92 -0.63
N PRO A 29 -10.29 -3.13 -1.97
CA PRO A 29 -9.06 -3.18 -2.78
C PRO A 29 -8.49 -1.77 -2.95
N LEU A 30 -7.34 -1.50 -2.34
CA LEU A 30 -6.68 -0.20 -2.40
C LEU A 30 -6.08 0.09 -3.78
N GLY A 31 -5.66 -0.94 -4.51
CA GLY A 31 -5.09 -0.84 -5.85
C GLY A 31 -6.08 -0.35 -6.92
N ASP A 32 -7.38 -0.47 -6.64
CA ASP A 32 -8.46 0.09 -7.45
C ASP A 32 -8.77 1.56 -7.10
N GLY A 33 -8.05 2.12 -6.13
CA GLY A 33 -8.21 3.48 -5.62
C GLY A 33 -7.49 4.57 -6.43
N GLU A 34 -7.65 5.81 -5.98
CA GLU A 34 -6.97 6.98 -6.56
C GLU A 34 -5.73 7.35 -5.74
N LEU A 35 -4.61 7.59 -6.42
CA LEU A 35 -3.38 8.09 -5.79
C LEU A 35 -3.36 9.63 -5.77
N ASP A 36 -3.41 10.20 -4.58
CA ASP A 36 -3.29 11.65 -4.32
C ASP A 36 -1.95 11.93 -3.62
N GLY A 37 -0.94 12.30 -4.43
CA GLY A 37 0.43 12.53 -3.95
C GLY A 37 1.06 11.26 -3.40
N ASP A 38 1.24 11.20 -2.08
CA ASP A 38 1.81 10.08 -1.33
C ASP A 38 0.74 9.23 -0.62
N LYS A 39 -0.54 9.38 -1.02
CA LYS A 39 -1.68 8.74 -0.34
C LYS A 39 -2.55 7.99 -1.32
N ILE A 40 -2.87 6.74 -1.01
CA ILE A 40 -3.90 6.00 -1.72
C ILE A 40 -5.26 6.25 -1.06
N ILE A 41 -6.29 6.54 -1.87
CA ILE A 41 -7.67 6.75 -1.44
C ILE A 41 -8.44 5.46 -1.73
N CYS A 42 -8.91 4.78 -0.68
CA CYS A 42 -9.73 3.59 -0.80
C CYS A 42 -11.01 3.90 -1.60
N PRO A 43 -11.31 3.16 -2.69
CA PRO A 43 -12.41 3.48 -3.58
C PRO A 43 -13.80 3.24 -2.96
N ARG A 44 -13.87 2.48 -1.85
CA ARG A 44 -15.15 2.15 -1.19
C ARG A 44 -15.67 3.28 -0.33
N HIS A 45 -14.85 3.73 0.63
CA HIS A 45 -15.28 4.63 1.71
C HIS A 45 -14.38 5.85 1.90
N GLY A 46 -13.36 6.03 1.05
CA GLY A 46 -12.49 7.21 1.07
C GLY A 46 -11.45 7.25 2.20
N ALA A 47 -11.23 6.14 2.91
CA ALA A 47 -10.09 5.99 3.81
C ALA A 47 -8.78 6.26 3.06
N ARG A 48 -7.79 6.85 3.74
CA ARG A 48 -6.50 7.20 3.12
C ARG A 48 -5.35 6.53 3.84
N PHE A 49 -4.36 6.07 3.09
CA PHE A 49 -3.15 5.46 3.62
C PHE A 49 -1.91 6.10 3.00
N GLU A 50 -0.88 6.36 3.82
CA GLU A 50 0.42 6.79 3.34
C GLU A 50 1.13 5.63 2.63
N ILE A 51 1.46 5.76 1.34
CA ILE A 51 2.02 4.65 0.55
C ILE A 51 3.41 4.22 1.01
N SER A 52 4.13 5.08 1.74
CA SER A 52 5.51 4.82 2.18
C SER A 52 5.61 4.02 3.47
N SER A 53 4.55 4.01 4.28
CA SER A 53 4.53 3.38 5.60
C SER A 53 3.31 2.51 5.85
N GLY A 54 2.27 2.62 5.02
CA GLY A 54 0.97 1.98 5.25
C GLY A 54 0.14 2.66 6.35
N LYS A 55 0.58 3.81 6.86
CA LYS A 55 -0.12 4.51 7.95
C LYS A 55 -1.52 4.95 7.54
N ALA A 56 -2.53 4.68 8.38
CA ALA A 56 -3.88 5.22 8.22
C ALA A 56 -3.89 6.73 8.48
N LEU A 57 -4.39 7.50 7.53
CA LEU A 57 -4.38 8.97 7.55
C LEU A 57 -5.76 9.60 7.72
N SER A 58 -6.83 8.86 7.40
CA SER A 58 -8.19 9.35 7.57
C SER A 58 -9.17 8.23 7.88
N LEU A 59 -10.21 8.60 8.63
CA LEU A 59 -11.38 7.76 8.81
C LEU A 59 -11.97 7.33 7.45
N PRO A 60 -12.62 6.16 7.38
CA PRO A 60 -12.95 5.30 8.52
C PRO A 60 -11.86 4.30 8.94
N ALA A 61 -10.72 4.24 8.25
CA ALA A 61 -9.59 3.42 8.70
C ALA A 61 -8.91 4.02 9.95
N ILE A 62 -8.59 3.15 10.91
CA ILE A 62 -7.91 3.51 12.17
C ILE A 62 -6.71 2.60 12.47
N VAL A 63 -6.50 1.58 11.65
CA VAL A 63 -5.41 0.60 11.78
C VAL A 63 -4.50 0.76 10.57
N ASP A 64 -3.19 0.83 10.80
CA ASP A 64 -2.18 0.88 9.74
C ASP A 64 -2.17 -0.45 8.97
N ILE A 65 -1.77 -0.41 7.70
CA ILE A 65 -1.59 -1.61 6.88
C ILE A 65 -0.11 -1.93 6.68
N PRO A 66 0.25 -3.19 6.41
CA PRO A 66 1.64 -3.55 6.14
C PRO A 66 2.22 -2.76 4.96
N ALA A 67 3.44 -2.25 5.14
CA ALA A 67 4.28 -1.71 4.08
C ALA A 67 5.46 -2.64 3.81
N TYR A 68 5.76 -2.83 2.54
CA TYR A 68 6.74 -3.80 2.06
C TYR A 68 7.94 -3.06 1.46
N PRO A 69 9.18 -3.39 1.86
CA PRO A 69 10.36 -2.78 1.28
C PRO A 69 10.48 -3.20 -0.19
N THR A 70 10.78 -2.23 -1.05
CA THR A 70 10.95 -2.47 -2.49
C THR A 70 12.36 -2.11 -2.95
N ARG A 71 12.89 -2.85 -3.92
CA ARG A 71 14.12 -2.48 -4.64
C ARG A 71 14.05 -2.87 -6.11
N VAL A 72 14.93 -2.29 -6.91
CA VAL A 72 15.15 -2.67 -8.31
C VAL A 72 16.53 -3.30 -8.44
N VAL A 73 16.59 -4.54 -8.91
CA VAL A 73 17.82 -5.29 -9.16
C VAL A 73 17.72 -5.91 -10.54
N ASP A 74 18.71 -5.68 -11.41
CA ASP A 74 18.77 -6.26 -12.77
C ASP A 74 17.46 -6.13 -13.56
N ASN A 75 16.86 -4.93 -13.54
CA ASN A 75 15.58 -4.62 -14.20
C ASN A 75 14.37 -5.44 -13.68
N ARG A 76 14.46 -5.95 -12.45
CA ARG A 76 13.36 -6.61 -11.73
C ARG A 76 12.98 -5.81 -10.50
N VAL A 77 11.69 -5.68 -10.26
CA VAL A 77 11.17 -5.18 -8.99
C VAL A 77 11.14 -6.34 -8.00
N GLU A 78 11.77 -6.15 -6.85
CA GLU A 78 11.72 -7.07 -5.73
C GLU A 78 10.94 -6.43 -4.59
N VAL A 79 10.04 -7.20 -3.99
CA VAL A 79 9.25 -6.83 -2.81
C VAL A 79 9.68 -7.76 -1.67
N GLY A 80 10.13 -7.19 -0.56
CA GLY A 80 10.49 -7.95 0.63
C GLY A 80 9.31 -8.16 1.58
N PHE A 81 9.55 -8.85 2.69
CA PHE A 81 8.58 -9.02 3.78
C PHE A 81 8.32 -7.70 4.51
N PRO A 82 7.11 -7.52 5.08
CA PRO A 82 6.75 -6.27 5.74
C PRO A 82 7.66 -5.97 6.93
N ILE A 83 7.88 -4.68 7.17
CA ILE A 83 8.77 -4.23 8.25
C ILE A 83 7.97 -4.21 9.56
N GLY A 84 8.39 -5.00 10.55
CA GLY A 84 7.86 -4.91 11.92
C GLY A 84 6.99 -6.07 12.41
N ASP A 85 6.96 -7.20 11.70
CA ASP A 85 6.45 -8.48 12.22
C ASP A 85 7.41 -9.11 13.25
#